data_AF-A0A388TFQ8-F1
#
_entry.id   AF-A0A388TFQ8-F1
#
_cell.length_a   1.000
_cell.length_b   1.000
_cell.length_c   1.000
_cell.angle_alpha   90.00
_cell.angle_beta   90.00
_cell.angle_gamma   90.00
#
_symmetry.space_group_name_H-M   'P 1'
#
loop_
_entity.id
_entity.type
_entity.pdbx_description
1 polymer ?
#
loop_
_entity_poly.entity_id
_entity_poly.type
_entity_poly.pdbx_seq_one_letter_code
_entity_poly.pdbx_strand_id
1 'polypeptide(L)'
;MQTILLVLVPVLIGVVGQLFLKKGMSLVGQFDFGLAAQIVPQFVRAFTNPWVLAGFIFYFVSSLFWMIVLSRVDLSFAYPLLSLGYAVVLLASFFFFREPVSAVRWLGVLVIMLGVTLISRS
;
A
#
# COMPACT_ATOMS: atom_id res chain seq x y z
N MET A 1 -19.54 4.95 -12.12
CA MET A 1 -18.48 4.04 -12.65
C MET A 1 -17.17 4.75 -12.94
N GLN A 2 -17.16 5.92 -13.60
CA GLN A 2 -15.90 6.65 -13.88
C GLN A 2 -15.10 7.03 -12.62
N THR A 3 -15.77 7.40 -11.53
CA THR A 3 -15.14 7.77 -10.25
C THR A 3 -14.40 6.61 -9.56
N ILE A 4 -14.95 5.39 -9.63
CA ILE A 4 -14.32 4.20 -9.04
C ILE A 4 -13.04 3.86 -9.80
N LEU A 5 -13.07 3.91 -11.12
CA LEU A 5 -11.87 3.70 -11.96
C LEU A 5 -10.79 4.75 -11.68
N LEU A 6 -11.20 6.01 -11.48
CA LEU A 6 -10.29 7.09 -11.10
C LEU A 6 -9.54 6.80 -9.78
N VAL A 7 -10.21 6.21 -8.80
CA VAL A 7 -9.62 5.85 -7.50
C VAL A 7 -8.79 4.57 -7.58
N LEU A 8 -9.23 3.57 -8.36
CA LEU A 8 -8.56 2.28 -8.45
C LEU A 8 -7.14 2.40 -9.03
N VAL A 9 -6.92 3.27 -10.00
CA VAL A 9 -5.61 3.45 -10.64
C VAL A 9 -4.52 3.83 -9.62
N PRO A 10 -4.61 4.95 -8.87
CA PRO A 10 -3.62 5.30 -7.86
C PRO A 10 -3.52 4.23 -6.78
N VAL A 11 -4.64 3.64 -6.34
CA VAL A 11 -4.61 2.57 -5.34
C VAL A 11 -3.73 1.40 -5.79
N LEU A 12 -3.96 0.88 -7.00
CA LEU A 12 -3.18 -0.25 -7.53
C LEU A 12 -1.70 0.09 -7.72
N ILE A 13 -1.40 1.30 -8.20
CA ILE A 13 -0.01 1.78 -8.31
C ILE A 13 0.64 1.85 -6.92
N GLY A 14 -0.08 2.36 -5.92
CA GLY A 14 0.37 2.42 -4.53
C GLY A 14 0.61 1.03 -3.94
N VAL A 15 -0.26 0.06 -4.23
CA VAL A 15 -0.06 -1.35 -3.83
C VAL A 15 1.22 -1.91 -4.44
N VAL A 16 1.45 -1.70 -5.74
CA VAL A 16 2.70 -2.12 -6.39
C VAL A 16 3.89 -1.48 -5.67
N GLY A 17 3.84 -0.19 -5.37
CA GLY A 17 4.85 0.51 -4.58
C GLY A 17 5.10 -0.14 -3.22
N GLN A 18 4.05 -0.52 -2.49
CA GLN A 18 4.18 -1.25 -1.22
C GLN A 18 4.87 -2.60 -1.36
N LEU A 19 4.59 -3.36 -2.42
CA LEU A 19 5.26 -4.65 -2.65
C LEU A 19 6.76 -4.44 -2.93
N PHE A 20 7.11 -3.43 -3.73
CA PHE A 20 8.51 -3.05 -3.97
C PHE A 20 9.23 -2.66 -2.68
N LEU A 21 8.62 -1.80 -1.86
CA LEU A 21 9.16 -1.42 -0.55
C LEU A 21 9.33 -2.63 0.36
N LYS A 22 8.33 -3.51 0.44
CA LYS A 22 8.38 -4.73 1.24
C LYS A 22 9.54 -5.63 0.82
N LYS A 23 9.71 -5.84 -0.48
CA LYS A 23 10.82 -6.63 -1.05
C LYS A 23 12.18 -5.97 -0.79
N GLY A 24 12.27 -4.65 -0.90
CA GLY A 24 13.48 -3.91 -0.57
C GLY A 24 13.86 -4.07 0.90
N MET A 25 12.89 -3.89 1.81
CA MET A 25 13.11 -3.99 3.24
C MET A 25 13.41 -5.42 3.70
N SER A 26 12.90 -6.45 3.02
CA SER A 26 13.29 -7.84 3.32
C SER A 26 14.77 -8.13 2.99
N LEU A 27 15.38 -7.35 2.09
CA LEU A 27 16.81 -7.45 1.76
C LEU A 27 17.69 -6.57 2.67
N VAL A 28 17.17 -5.42 3.11
CA VAL A 28 17.89 -4.48 3.99
C VAL A 28 17.95 -5.00 5.43
N GLY A 29 16.90 -5.67 5.89
CA GLY A 29 16.76 -6.14 7.27
C GLY A 29 15.94 -5.20 8.14
N GLN A 30 15.79 -5.58 9.41
CA GLN A 30 15.01 -4.82 10.39
C GLN A 30 15.84 -3.66 10.94
N PHE A 31 15.19 -2.53 11.23
CA PHE A 31 15.83 -1.42 11.93
C PHE A 31 16.02 -1.78 13.40
N ASP A 32 17.27 -1.70 13.86
CA ASP A 32 17.61 -1.89 15.27
C ASP A 32 17.93 -0.53 15.87
N PHE A 33 16.97 0.02 16.61
CA PHE A 33 17.10 1.31 17.27
C PHE A 33 17.89 1.24 18.59
N GLY A 34 18.30 0.04 19.03
CA GLY A 34 19.09 -0.15 20.26
C GLY A 34 20.54 0.33 20.14
N LEU A 35 21.07 0.40 18.93
CA LEU A 35 22.39 0.94 18.64
C LEU A 35 22.25 2.16 17.71
N ALA A 36 22.21 3.36 18.29
CA ALA A 36 22.10 4.62 17.53
C ALA A 36 23.13 4.73 16.39
N ALA A 37 24.31 4.11 16.56
CA ALA A 37 25.36 4.05 15.55
C ALA A 37 24.99 3.23 14.29
N GLN A 38 24.03 2.30 14.35
CA GLN A 38 23.63 1.46 13.23
C GLN A 38 22.45 2.02 12.42
N ILE A 39 21.72 3.00 12.96
CA ILE A 39 20.54 3.60 12.32
C ILE A 39 20.92 4.27 10.99
N VAL A 40 21.98 5.10 10.99
CA VAL A 40 22.40 5.85 9.78
C VAL A 40 22.82 4.90 8.65
N PRO A 41 23.72 3.91 8.85
CA PRO A 41 24.05 2.93 7.82
C PRO A 41 22.85 2.13 7.29
N GLN A 42 21.87 1.80 8.15
CA GLN A 42 20.65 1.09 7.75
C GLN A 42 19.78 1.95 6.82
N PHE A 43 19.60 3.23 7.13
CA PHE A 43 18.90 4.15 6.22
C PHE A 43 19.64 4.30 4.89
N VAL A 44 20.96 4.45 4.90
CA VAL A 44 21.75 4.52 3.66
C VAL A 44 21.54 3.26 2.81
N ARG A 45 21.58 2.07 3.43
CA ARG A 45 21.29 0.80 2.75
C ARG A 45 19.86 0.72 2.21
N ALA A 46 18.88 1.23 2.95
CA ALA A 46 17.50 1.29 2.49
C ALA A 46 17.35 2.20 1.27
N PHE A 47 17.87 3.43 1.32
CA PHE A 47 17.77 4.39 0.23
C PHE A 47 18.68 4.12 -0.97
N THR A 48 19.66 3.21 -0.84
CA THR A 48 20.47 2.72 -1.98
C THR A 48 19.92 1.42 -2.58
N ASN A 49 18.91 0.80 -1.96
CA ASN A 49 18.30 -0.42 -2.47
C ASN A 49 17.39 -0.11 -3.68
N PRO A 50 17.61 -0.75 -4.85
CA PRO A 50 16.84 -0.45 -6.06
C PRO A 50 15.34 -0.78 -5.93
N TRP A 51 14.96 -1.77 -5.12
CA TRP A 51 13.56 -2.09 -4.86
C TRP A 51 12.89 -1.02 -4.00
N VAL A 52 13.61 -0.46 -3.02
CA VAL A 52 13.10 0.64 -2.20
C VAL A 52 12.89 1.89 -3.07
N LEU A 53 13.88 2.24 -3.89
CA LEU A 53 13.79 3.37 -4.81
C LEU A 53 12.63 3.21 -5.81
N ALA A 54 12.48 2.02 -6.41
CA ALA A 54 11.34 1.72 -7.26
C ALA A 54 10.02 1.89 -6.50
N GLY A 55 9.93 1.39 -5.27
CA GLY A 55 8.76 1.56 -4.41
C GLY A 55 8.40 3.03 -4.18
N PHE A 56 9.39 3.89 -3.90
CA PHE A 56 9.18 5.33 -3.79
C PHE A 56 8.71 5.99 -5.08
N ILE A 57 9.24 5.57 -6.23
CA ILE A 57 8.79 6.08 -7.54
C ILE A 57 7.32 5.72 -7.76
N PHE A 58 6.92 4.47 -7.52
CA PHE A 58 5.51 4.06 -7.62
C PHE A 58 4.62 4.85 -6.65
N TYR A 59 5.06 5.07 -5.41
CA TYR A 59 4.34 5.89 -4.46
C TYR A 59 4.19 7.35 -4.91
N PHE A 60 5.25 7.93 -5.45
CA PHE A 60 5.21 9.28 -5.99
C PHE A 60 4.23 9.37 -7.16
N VAL A 61 4.31 8.46 -8.13
CA VAL A 61 3.36 8.40 -9.25
C VAL A 61 1.92 8.20 -8.75
N SER A 62 1.70 7.30 -7.80
CA SER A 62 0.40 7.09 -7.15
C SER A 62 -0.13 8.38 -6.54
N SER A 63 0.73 9.17 -5.88
CA SER A 63 0.32 10.44 -5.26
C SER A 63 -0.11 11.49 -6.29
N LEU A 64 0.54 11.54 -7.47
CA LEU A 64 0.13 12.42 -8.56
C LEU A 64 -1.27 12.08 -9.08
N PHE A 65 -1.57 10.80 -9.27
CA PHE A 65 -2.92 10.37 -9.64
C PHE A 65 -3.93 10.63 -8.51
N TRP A 66 -3.51 10.48 -7.25
CA TRP A 66 -4.36 10.77 -6.10
C TRP A 66 -4.77 12.24 -6.04
N MET A 67 -3.89 13.18 -6.43
CA MET A 67 -4.26 14.60 -6.53
C MET A 67 -5.41 14.83 -7.52
N ILE A 68 -5.43 14.10 -8.64
CA ILE A 68 -6.52 14.16 -9.64
C ILE A 68 -7.83 13.60 -9.07
N VAL A 69 -7.74 12.56 -8.24
CA VAL A 69 -8.90 12.01 -7.54
C VAL A 69 -9.47 13.05 -6.59
N LEU A 70 -8.64 13.62 -5.72
CA LEU A 70 -9.07 14.61 -4.73
C LEU A 70 -9.59 15.92 -5.35
N SER A 71 -9.19 16.22 -6.59
CA SER A 71 -9.75 17.37 -7.30
C SER A 71 -11.15 17.11 -7.88
N ARG A 72 -11.67 15.88 -7.80
CA ARG A 72 -12.93 15.47 -8.45
C ARG A 72 -13.94 14.81 -7.51
N VAL A 73 -13.48 14.30 -6.37
CA VAL A 73 -14.32 13.64 -5.38
C VAL A 73 -13.91 14.04 -3.99
N ASP A 74 -14.91 14.13 -3.11
CA ASP A 74 -14.69 14.40 -1.70
C ASP A 74 -13.83 13.30 -1.07
N LEU A 75 -12.93 13.73 -0.18
CA LEU A 75 -12.04 12.83 0.53
C LEU A 75 -12.84 11.75 1.30
N SER A 76 -13.98 12.10 1.88
CA SER A 76 -14.86 11.18 2.62
C SER A 76 -15.43 10.06 1.75
N PHE A 77 -15.61 10.28 0.45
CA PHE A 77 -16.03 9.26 -0.51
C PHE A 77 -14.84 8.45 -1.05
N ALA A 78 -13.70 9.11 -1.31
CA ALA A 78 -12.52 8.47 -1.88
C ALA A 78 -11.78 7.57 -0.87
N TYR A 79 -11.71 7.97 0.40
CA TYR A 79 -10.94 7.26 1.44
C TYR A 79 -11.42 5.82 1.68
N PRO A 80 -12.73 5.52 1.77
CA PRO A 80 -13.23 4.16 1.86
C PRO A 80 -12.74 3.27 0.72
N LEU A 81 -12.64 3.79 -0.51
CA LEU A 81 -12.17 3.02 -1.67
C LEU A 81 -10.68 2.65 -1.60
N LEU A 82 -9.86 3.36 -0.80
CA LEU A 82 -8.47 2.96 -0.53
C LEU A 82 -8.37 1.59 0.12
N SER A 83 -9.39 1.19 0.87
CA SER A 83 -9.40 -0.10 1.56
C SER A 83 -9.44 -1.31 0.62
N LEU A 84 -9.85 -1.12 -0.64
CA LEU A 84 -9.67 -2.11 -1.70
C LEU A 84 -8.18 -2.47 -1.83
N GLY A 85 -7.30 -1.48 -1.63
CA GLY A 85 -5.86 -1.68 -1.57
C GLY A 85 -5.43 -2.66 -0.50
N TYR A 86 -6.07 -2.67 0.69
CA TYR A 86 -5.75 -3.66 1.73
C TYR A 86 -6.04 -5.10 1.29
N ALA A 87 -7.16 -5.32 0.59
CA ALA A 87 -7.48 -6.63 0.06
C ALA A 87 -6.46 -7.08 -1.00
N VAL A 88 -6.08 -6.18 -1.91
CA VAL A 88 -5.08 -6.46 -2.93
C VAL A 88 -3.71 -6.71 -2.31
N VAL A 89 -3.29 -5.92 -1.32
CA VAL A 89 -2.02 -6.11 -0.59
C VAL A 89 -2.02 -7.45 0.13
N LEU A 90 -3.10 -7.81 0.81
CA LEU A 90 -3.19 -9.10 1.50
C LEU A 90 -3.05 -10.26 0.52
N LEU A 91 -3.77 -10.21 -0.60
CA LEU A 91 -3.66 -11.22 -1.66
C LEU A 91 -2.25 -11.26 -2.24
N ALA A 92 -1.70 -10.11 -2.60
CA ALA A 92 -0.36 -10.00 -3.17
C ALA A 92 0.70 -10.49 -2.19
N SER A 93 0.61 -10.16 -0.90
CA SER A 93 1.54 -10.65 0.11
C SER A 93 1.44 -12.15 0.35
N PHE A 94 0.22 -12.71 0.30
CA PHE A 94 0.02 -14.15 0.35
C PHE A 94 0.66 -14.86 -0.85
N PHE A 95 0.49 -14.34 -2.07
CA PHE A 95 1.03 -14.97 -3.28
C PHE A 95 2.52 -14.74 -3.51
N PHE A 96 3.00 -13.49 -3.40
CA PHE A 96 4.38 -13.11 -3.74
C PHE A 96 5.36 -13.32 -2.58
N PHE A 97 4.93 -13.06 -1.34
CA PHE A 97 5.79 -13.17 -0.16
C PHE A 97 5.53 -14.43 0.66
N ARG A 98 4.48 -15.20 0.33
CA ARG A 98 4.08 -16.42 1.04
C ARG A 98 3.93 -16.18 2.55
N GLU A 99 3.48 -14.97 2.92
CA GLU A 99 3.26 -14.63 4.32
C GLU A 99 2.08 -15.45 4.87
N PRO A 100 2.19 -16.01 6.08
CA PRO A 100 1.07 -16.71 6.70
C PRO A 100 -0.04 -15.70 7.03
N VAL A 101 -1.20 -15.88 6.40
CA VAL A 101 -2.39 -15.06 6.64
C VAL A 101 -3.38 -15.87 7.47
N SER A 102 -3.70 -15.39 8.67
CA SER A 102 -4.67 -16.04 9.55
C SER A 102 -6.10 -15.93 8.99
N ALA A 103 -6.95 -16.91 9.33
CA ALA A 103 -8.38 -16.89 8.97
C ALA A 103 -9.09 -15.62 9.49
N VAL A 104 -8.68 -15.11 10.66
CA VAL A 104 -9.19 -13.86 11.24
C VAL A 104 -8.86 -12.65 10.34
N ARG A 105 -7.66 -12.60 9.75
CA ARG A 105 -7.29 -11.50 8.83
C ARG A 105 -8.11 -11.54 7.55
N TRP A 106 -8.39 -12.73 7.02
CA TRP A 106 -9.29 -12.91 5.88
C TRP A 106 -10.72 -12.42 6.19
N LEU A 107 -11.28 -12.82 7.33
CA LEU A 107 -12.59 -12.35 7.78
C LEU A 107 -12.62 -10.84 7.98
N GLY A 108 -11.58 -10.26 8.57
CA GLY A 108 -11.45 -8.81 8.74
C GLY A 108 -11.50 -8.07 7.40
N VAL A 109 -10.78 -8.56 6.38
CA VAL A 109 -10.84 -7.98 5.03
C VAL A 109 -12.24 -8.09 4.44
N LEU A 110 -12.93 -9.23 4.58
CA LEU A 110 -14.32 -9.37 4.11
C LEU A 110 -15.24 -8.33 4.77
N VAL A 111 -15.11 -8.09 6.08
CA VAL A 111 -15.89 -7.08 6.81
C VAL A 111 -15.59 -5.67 6.29
N ILE A 112 -14.31 -5.34 6.06
CA ILE A 112 -13.92 -4.04 5.49
C ILE A 112 -14.56 -3.87 4.11
N MET A 113 -14.48 -4.88 3.24
CA MET A 113 -15.06 -4.84 1.90
C MET A 113 -16.57 -4.63 1.93
N LEU A 114 -17.29 -5.29 2.86
CA LEU A 114 -18.72 -5.06 3.07
C LEU A 114 -19.02 -3.61 3.49
N GLY A 115 -18.27 -3.08 4.46
CA GLY A 115 -18.41 -1.68 4.89
C GLY A 115 -18.22 -0.69 3.74
N VAL A 116 -17.27 -0.94 2.86
CA VAL A 116 -17.00 -0.10 1.68
C VAL A 116 -18.13 -0.16 0.68
N THR A 117 -18.71 -1.35 0.46
CA THR A 117 -19.87 -1.47 -0.43
C THR A 117 -21.06 -0.68 0.09
N LEU A 118 -21.27 -0.63 1.42
CA LEU A 118 -22.33 0.16 2.03
C LEU A 118 -22.11 1.66 1.81
N ILE A 119 -20.88 2.16 2.06
CA ILE A 119 -20.52 3.58 1.85
C ILE A 119 -20.59 3.96 0.37
N SER A 120 -20.19 3.07 -0.54
CA SER A 120 -20.27 3.35 -1.98
C SER A 120 -21.70 3.49 -2.51
N ARG A 121 -22.69 3.04 -1.74
CA ARG A 121 -24.12 3.05 -2.08
C ARG A 121 -24.91 4.14 -1.36
N SER A 122 -24.29 4.89 -0.44
CA SER A 122 -24.86 6.09 0.19
C SER A 122 -24.59 7.32 -0.65
#